data_AF-A0A545SB63-F1
#
_entry.id   AF-A0A545SB63-F1
#
_cell.length_a   1.000
_cell.length_b   1.000
_cell.length_c   1.000
_cell.angle_alpha   90.00
_cell.angle_beta   90.00
_cell.angle_gamma   90.00
#
_symmetry.space_group_name_H-M   'P 1'
#
loop_
_entity.id
_entity.type
_entity.pdbx_description
1 polymer ?
#
loop_
_entity_poly.entity_id
_entity_poly.type
_entity_poly.pdbx_seq_one_letter_code
_entity_poly.pdbx_strand_id
1 'polypeptide(L)'
;MFLQIHTLTSFPASLLNRDDAGLAKRIPFGNAIRLRVSSQCLKRHWREALVDMDQLESSIEGINLADGYRSRKIFELIRERIAQELDGPDANEKAQTLAQAALNVAITKAKKDNKGEDNDKKDKDDDGLVQKQAIYLSKPEVDYLLKLALKMLEVEPELKKILSLSEPVKQSDKLKKEKNAFRNALTTDENLEAMRKSARGLTSVLFGRMVTSDLLARVDAPVHVAHAFTVQAADTEMDYFTVVDDL
;
A
#
# COMPACT_ATOMS: atom_id res chain seq x y z
N MET A 1 11.17 -18.01 19.94
CA MET A 1 12.61 -17.68 19.84
C MET A 1 12.73 -16.22 19.41
N PHE A 2 13.60 -15.42 20.02
CA PHE A 2 13.79 -14.01 19.69
C PHE A 2 15.24 -13.75 19.29
N LEU A 3 15.45 -12.99 18.21
CA LEU A 3 16.75 -12.48 17.79
C LEU A 3 16.82 -10.99 18.15
N GLN A 4 17.85 -10.58 18.89
CA GLN A 4 18.09 -9.18 19.24
C GLN A 4 19.29 -8.65 18.47
N ILE A 5 19.12 -7.50 17.83
CA ILE A 5 20.16 -6.83 17.05
C ILE A 5 20.41 -5.45 17.66
N HIS A 6 21.65 -5.18 18.03
CA HIS A 6 22.09 -3.91 18.59
C HIS A 6 23.15 -3.31 17.68
N THR A 7 22.99 -2.03 17.34
CA THR A 7 23.95 -1.30 16.50
C THR A 7 24.32 0.02 17.16
N LEU A 8 25.58 0.42 16.99
CA LEU A 8 26.07 1.74 17.31
C LEU A 8 26.71 2.31 16.04
N THR A 9 26.19 3.43 15.57
CA THR A 9 26.63 4.05 14.31
C THR A 9 26.91 5.52 14.55
N SER A 10 28.10 5.95 14.16
CA SER A 10 28.47 7.37 14.17
C SER A 10 28.05 8.02 12.87
N PHE A 11 27.45 9.20 12.97
CA PHE A 11 27.12 10.04 11.82
C PHE A 11 27.89 11.36 11.94
N PRO A 12 28.35 11.94 10.81
CA PRO A 12 28.89 13.30 10.82
C PRO A 12 27.77 14.31 11.14
N ALA A 13 28.11 15.60 11.22
CA ALA A 13 27.15 16.69 11.37
C ALA A 13 26.07 16.60 10.28
N SER A 14 24.91 16.05 10.63
CA SER A 14 23.87 15.68 9.68
C SER A 14 22.51 15.69 10.36
N LEU A 15 21.49 16.08 9.59
CA LEU A 15 20.12 16.20 10.06
C LEU A 15 19.26 15.06 9.49
N LEU A 16 19.41 13.86 10.06
CA LEU A 16 18.81 12.61 9.57
C LEU A 16 17.28 12.56 9.66
N ASN A 17 16.70 13.15 10.71
CA ASN A 17 15.25 13.11 10.90
C ASN A 17 14.73 14.42 11.49
N ARG A 18 13.94 15.15 10.70
CA ARG A 18 13.27 16.40 11.11
C ARG A 18 11.84 16.19 11.61
N ASP A 19 11.37 17.11 12.44
CA ASP A 19 9.95 17.31 12.76
C ASP A 19 9.27 18.28 11.76
N ASP A 20 8.02 18.64 12.02
CA ASP A 20 7.19 19.55 11.23
C ASP A 20 7.69 21.00 11.24
N ALA A 21 8.45 21.41 12.26
CA ALA A 21 9.10 22.71 12.34
C ALA A 21 10.51 22.71 11.68
N GLY A 22 10.95 21.59 11.11
CA GLY A 22 12.26 21.45 10.49
C GLY A 22 13.41 21.19 11.47
N LEU A 23 13.13 21.03 12.77
CA LEU A 23 14.13 20.77 13.80
C LEU A 23 14.45 19.27 13.90
N ALA A 24 15.63 18.95 14.43
CA ALA A 24 16.00 17.57 14.70
C ALA A 24 15.03 16.95 15.72
N LYS A 25 14.53 15.75 15.42
CA LYS A 25 13.69 15.00 16.35
C LYS A 25 14.49 14.66 17.61
N ARG A 26 13.85 14.84 18.76
CA ARG A 26 14.47 14.71 20.08
C ARG A 26 13.63 13.80 20.99
N ILE A 27 14.26 13.30 22.06
CA ILE A 27 13.59 12.56 23.14
C ILE A 27 14.29 12.85 24.49
N PRO A 28 13.54 13.07 25.58
CA PRO A 28 14.12 13.06 26.92
C PRO A 28 14.44 11.62 27.34
N PHE A 29 15.69 11.35 27.72
CA PHE A 29 16.09 10.03 28.23
C PHE A 29 17.21 10.15 29.25
N GLY A 30 16.92 9.70 30.47
CA GLY A 30 17.78 9.93 31.63
C GLY A 30 17.74 11.41 32.04
N ASN A 31 18.91 12.02 32.19
CA ASN A 31 19.10 13.41 32.60
C ASN A 31 19.33 14.39 31.43
N ALA A 32 19.17 13.96 30.18
CA ALA A 32 19.46 14.78 29.01
C ALA A 32 18.47 14.57 27.87
N ILE A 33 18.39 15.56 26.99
CA ILE A 33 17.75 15.43 25.68
C ILE A 33 18.70 14.72 24.72
N ARG A 34 18.18 13.84 23.88
CA ARG A 34 18.94 13.09 22.89
C ARG A 34 18.34 13.29 21.50
N LEU A 35 19.18 13.31 20.48
CA LEU A 35 18.70 13.27 19.10
C LEU A 35 18.10 11.89 18.84
N ARG A 36 17.04 11.85 18.03
CA ARG A 36 16.27 10.65 17.76
C ARG A 36 16.00 10.48 16.28
N VAL A 37 16.28 9.30 15.75
CA VAL A 37 15.79 8.84 14.46
C VAL A 37 14.58 7.95 14.70
N SER A 38 13.45 8.34 14.11
CA SER A 38 12.19 7.64 14.31
C SER A 38 12.18 6.26 13.65
N SER A 39 11.47 5.29 14.23
CA SER A 39 11.52 3.90 13.78
C SER A 39 10.85 3.75 12.42
N GLN A 40 9.86 4.60 12.11
CA GLN A 40 9.28 4.71 10.78
C GLN A 40 10.26 5.24 9.72
N CYS A 41 11.20 6.13 10.10
CA CYS A 41 12.24 6.61 9.20
C CYS A 41 13.22 5.47 8.87
N LEU A 42 13.68 4.75 9.89
CA LEU A 42 14.53 3.56 9.72
C LEU A 42 13.86 2.48 8.86
N LYS A 43 12.61 2.11 9.20
CA LYS A 43 11.85 1.10 8.45
C LYS A 43 11.63 1.51 6.99
N ARG A 44 11.38 2.80 6.72
CA ARG A 44 11.24 3.29 5.35
C ARG A 44 12.57 3.19 4.60
N HIS A 45 13.66 3.64 5.21
CA HIS A 45 14.99 3.56 4.61
C HIS A 45 15.37 2.12 4.25
N TRP A 46 15.16 1.16 5.16
CA TRP A 46 15.40 -0.25 4.87
C TRP A 46 14.48 -0.80 3.79
N ARG A 47 13.21 -0.42 3.78
CA ARG A 47 12.29 -0.82 2.71
C ARG A 47 12.75 -0.31 1.35
N GLU A 48 13.15 0.96 1.25
CA GLU A 48 13.63 1.54 -0.01
C GLU A 48 14.93 0.86 -0.46
N ALA A 49 15.85 0.62 0.47
CA ALA A 49 17.03 -0.18 0.18
C ALA A 49 16.66 -1.59 -0.32
N LEU A 50 15.62 -2.23 0.22
CA LEU A 50 15.15 -3.54 -0.28
C LEU A 50 14.51 -3.47 -1.68
N VAL A 51 13.97 -2.32 -2.09
CA VAL A 51 13.40 -2.11 -3.44
C VAL A 51 14.48 -1.88 -4.48
N ASP A 52 15.51 -1.10 -4.14
CA ASP A 52 16.58 -0.72 -5.06
C ASP A 52 17.64 -1.83 -5.24
N MET A 53 17.53 -2.92 -4.47
CA MET A 53 18.47 -4.03 -4.51
C MET A 53 18.07 -5.10 -5.53
N ASP A 54 18.15 -4.77 -6.82
CA ASP A 54 18.36 -5.78 -7.88
C ASP A 54 19.62 -6.65 -7.59
N GLN A 55 20.52 -6.18 -6.71
CA GLN A 55 21.71 -6.90 -6.23
C GLN A 55 21.43 -7.97 -5.15
N LEU A 56 20.26 -7.98 -4.50
CA LEU A 56 19.93 -9.02 -3.52
C LEU A 56 19.41 -10.29 -4.21
N GLU A 57 18.80 -10.17 -5.40
CA GLU A 57 18.45 -11.33 -6.26
C GLU A 57 19.70 -12.16 -6.63
N SER A 58 20.87 -11.53 -6.76
CA SER A 58 22.13 -12.23 -7.01
C SER A 58 22.83 -12.74 -5.73
N SER A 59 22.49 -12.18 -4.56
CA SER A 59 23.12 -12.55 -3.28
C SER A 59 22.37 -13.65 -2.53
N ILE A 60 21.08 -13.82 -2.81
CA ILE A 60 20.23 -14.88 -2.26
C ILE A 60 19.55 -15.58 -3.44
N GLU A 61 20.29 -16.50 -4.09
CA GLU A 61 19.77 -17.27 -5.22
C GLU A 61 18.39 -17.89 -4.90
N GLY A 62 17.40 -17.59 -5.73
CA GLY A 62 16.09 -18.25 -5.71
C GLY A 62 14.98 -17.55 -4.92
N ILE A 63 15.21 -16.38 -4.31
CA ILE A 63 14.13 -15.62 -3.64
C ILE A 63 13.80 -14.36 -4.45
N ASN A 64 12.71 -14.42 -5.23
CA ASN A 64 12.09 -13.24 -5.84
C ASN A 64 11.50 -12.36 -4.72
N LEU A 65 12.29 -11.39 -4.27
CA LEU A 65 11.98 -10.47 -3.16
C LEU A 65 11.16 -9.28 -3.65
N ALA A 66 10.06 -9.56 -4.35
CA ALA A 66 9.17 -8.52 -4.83
C ALA A 66 8.59 -7.71 -3.64
N ASP A 67 9.05 -6.47 -3.45
CA ASP A 67 8.46 -5.54 -2.49
C ASP A 67 7.05 -5.09 -2.94
N GLY A 68 6.53 -3.96 -2.46
CA GLY A 68 5.13 -3.61 -2.61
C GLY A 68 4.87 -2.12 -2.64
N TYR A 69 3.65 -1.78 -3.03
CA TYR A 69 3.20 -0.42 -3.15
C TYR A 69 2.54 0.02 -1.85
N ARG A 70 3.00 1.13 -1.26
CA ARG A 70 2.26 1.87 -0.23
C ARG A 70 1.60 3.07 -0.89
N SER A 71 0.32 2.98 -1.22
CA SER A 71 -0.39 4.07 -1.90
C SER A 71 -1.89 4.07 -1.61
N ARG A 72 -2.52 5.23 -1.79
CA ARG A 72 -3.98 5.39 -1.86
C ARG A 72 -4.55 5.00 -3.23
N LYS A 73 -3.68 4.93 -4.24
CA LYS A 73 -4.01 4.80 -5.67
C LYS A 73 -3.69 3.42 -6.25
N ILE A 74 -3.61 2.37 -5.41
CA ILE A 74 -3.24 1.03 -5.89
C ILE A 74 -4.25 0.49 -6.90
N PHE A 75 -5.55 0.77 -6.73
CA PHE A 75 -6.57 0.31 -7.68
C PHE A 75 -6.63 1.16 -8.96
N GLU A 76 -6.16 2.41 -8.93
CA GLU A 76 -5.89 3.18 -10.15
C GLU A 76 -4.73 2.53 -10.93
N LEU A 77 -3.66 2.12 -10.25
CA LEU A 77 -2.55 1.39 -10.87
C LEU A 77 -3.04 0.06 -11.50
N ILE A 78 -3.92 -0.68 -10.80
CA ILE A 78 -4.51 -1.90 -11.36
C ILE A 78 -5.34 -1.57 -12.61
N ARG A 79 -6.17 -0.51 -12.57
CA ARG A 79 -6.93 -0.05 -13.75
C ARG A 79 -6.01 0.26 -14.93
N GLU A 80 -4.97 1.06 -14.70
CA GLU A 80 -4.03 1.45 -15.75
C GLU A 80 -3.36 0.23 -16.38
N ARG A 81 -2.94 -0.75 -15.57
CA ARG A 81 -2.38 -2.01 -16.07
C ARG A 81 -3.39 -2.83 -16.88
N ILE A 82 -4.64 -2.94 -16.42
CA ILE A 82 -5.70 -3.65 -17.17
C ILE A 82 -5.97 -2.95 -18.52
N ALA A 83 -6.01 -1.61 -18.52
CA ALA A 83 -6.25 -0.84 -19.74
C ALA A 83 -5.13 -1.05 -20.77
N GLN A 84 -3.87 -1.14 -20.32
CA GLN A 84 -2.73 -1.46 -21.18
C GLN A 84 -2.81 -2.86 -21.79
N GLU A 85 -3.36 -3.85 -21.07
CA GLU A 85 -3.51 -5.22 -21.58
C GLU A 85 -4.70 -5.42 -22.53
N LEU A 86 -5.79 -4.64 -22.37
CA LEU A 86 -7.03 -4.83 -23.14
C LEU A 86 -7.03 -4.18 -24.53
N ASP A 87 -6.07 -3.31 -24.84
CA ASP A 87 -5.85 -2.56 -26.09
C ASP A 87 -7.10 -2.35 -26.98
N GLY A 88 -7.77 -1.20 -26.83
CA GLY A 88 -8.97 -0.86 -27.62
C GLY A 88 -9.69 0.41 -27.18
N PRO A 89 -10.67 0.91 -27.97
CA PRO A 89 -11.37 2.18 -27.71
C PRO A 89 -12.18 2.18 -26.40
N ASP A 90 -12.69 1.01 -25.96
CA ASP A 90 -13.42 0.87 -24.70
C ASP A 90 -12.53 0.41 -23.52
N ALA A 91 -11.21 0.30 -23.72
CA ALA A 91 -10.32 -0.35 -22.73
C ALA A 91 -10.36 0.35 -21.37
N ASN A 92 -10.49 1.68 -21.35
CA ASN A 92 -10.55 2.47 -20.12
C ASN A 92 -11.82 2.20 -19.30
N GLU A 93 -12.99 2.15 -19.95
CA GLU A 93 -14.26 1.87 -19.26
C GLU A 93 -14.28 0.45 -18.72
N LYS A 94 -13.77 -0.51 -19.51
CA LYS A 94 -13.68 -1.91 -19.10
C LYS A 94 -12.72 -2.08 -17.93
N ALA A 95 -11.53 -1.47 -18.01
CA ALA A 95 -10.57 -1.48 -16.93
C ALA A 95 -11.12 -0.86 -15.63
N GLN A 96 -11.91 0.21 -15.73
CA GLN A 96 -12.55 0.85 -14.58
C GLN A 96 -13.49 -0.13 -13.85
N THR A 97 -14.35 -0.83 -14.58
CA THR A 97 -15.28 -1.80 -13.97
C THR A 97 -14.56 -2.97 -13.31
N LEU A 98 -13.49 -3.46 -13.93
CA LEU A 98 -12.69 -4.58 -13.43
C LEU A 98 -11.86 -4.20 -12.20
N ALA A 99 -11.24 -3.02 -12.20
CA ALA A 99 -10.55 -2.49 -11.02
C ALA A 99 -11.53 -2.30 -9.85
N GLN A 100 -12.75 -1.84 -10.12
CA GLN A 100 -13.80 -1.71 -9.12
C GLN A 100 -14.27 -3.08 -8.60
N ALA A 101 -14.32 -4.11 -9.46
CA ALA A 101 -14.61 -5.48 -9.05
C ALA A 101 -13.49 -6.03 -8.15
N ALA A 102 -12.21 -5.86 -8.53
CA ALA A 102 -11.06 -6.25 -7.73
C ALA A 102 -11.07 -5.57 -6.34
N LEU A 103 -11.40 -4.28 -6.28
CA LEU A 103 -11.57 -3.55 -5.02
C LEU A 103 -12.68 -4.16 -4.14
N ASN A 104 -13.83 -4.50 -4.73
CA ASN A 104 -14.95 -5.10 -4.00
C ASN A 104 -14.66 -6.53 -3.51
N VAL A 105 -13.82 -7.28 -4.24
CA VAL A 105 -13.35 -8.61 -3.83
C VAL A 105 -12.36 -8.49 -2.68
N ALA A 106 -11.49 -7.49 -2.77
CA ALA A 106 -10.51 -7.23 -1.74
C ALA A 106 -11.16 -6.73 -0.43
N ILE A 107 -12.31 -6.02 -0.51
CA ILE A 107 -13.15 -5.60 0.64
C ILE A 107 -14.19 -6.65 1.01
N THR A 108 -13.94 -7.44 2.07
CA THR A 108 -14.86 -8.52 2.45
C THR A 108 -16.05 -8.10 3.30
N LYS A 109 -15.89 -7.11 4.19
CA LYS A 109 -16.84 -6.89 5.31
C LYS A 109 -17.14 -5.43 5.68
N ALA A 110 -16.93 -4.45 4.81
CA ALA A 110 -17.23 -3.05 5.16
C ALA A 110 -18.74 -2.71 5.33
N LYS A 111 -19.68 -3.67 5.12
CA LYS A 111 -21.12 -3.37 5.09
C LYS A 111 -21.91 -3.55 6.39
N LYS A 112 -21.33 -4.04 7.50
CA LYS A 112 -22.13 -4.25 8.73
C LYS A 112 -21.96 -3.21 9.85
N ASP A 113 -20.83 -2.51 9.93
CA ASP A 113 -20.54 -1.73 11.16
C ASP A 113 -20.42 -0.20 10.98
N ASN A 114 -20.49 0.36 9.76
CA ASN A 114 -20.50 1.81 9.57
C ASN A 114 -21.90 2.31 9.18
N LYS A 115 -22.78 2.41 10.18
CA LYS A 115 -23.96 3.30 10.19
C LYS A 115 -23.65 4.61 10.94
N GLY A 116 -22.41 5.11 10.82
CA GLY A 116 -21.97 6.36 11.40
C GLY A 116 -21.65 7.38 10.31
N GLU A 117 -22.56 8.33 10.12
CA GLU A 117 -22.36 9.68 9.59
C GLU A 117 -21.50 9.82 8.31
N ASP A 118 -22.10 9.45 7.17
CA ASP A 118 -21.69 9.94 5.85
C ASP A 118 -22.24 11.37 5.65
N ASN A 119 -21.51 12.36 6.15
CA ASN A 119 -21.66 13.75 5.74
C ASN A 119 -20.27 14.34 5.54
N ASP A 120 -19.62 14.03 4.42
CA ASP A 120 -18.61 14.92 3.87
C ASP A 120 -18.44 14.71 2.37
N LYS A 121 -18.27 15.85 1.69
CA LYS A 121 -18.33 16.06 0.24
C LYS A 121 -17.54 14.98 -0.52
N LYS A 122 -18.25 14.19 -1.35
CA LYS A 122 -17.62 13.52 -2.49
C LYS A 122 -17.11 14.61 -3.43
N ASP A 123 -15.80 14.67 -3.63
CA ASP A 123 -15.27 15.37 -4.80
C ASP A 123 -15.90 14.75 -6.05
N LYS A 124 -16.41 15.61 -6.94
CA LYS A 124 -17.19 15.19 -8.11
C LYS A 124 -16.37 14.40 -9.15
N ASP A 125 -15.05 14.34 -8.98
CA ASP A 125 -14.08 13.73 -9.89
C ASP A 125 -13.41 12.46 -9.32
N ASP A 126 -13.87 11.92 -8.19
CA ASP A 126 -13.30 10.68 -7.65
C ASP A 126 -13.93 9.44 -8.30
N ASP A 127 -13.13 8.77 -9.13
CA ASP A 127 -13.42 7.49 -9.79
C ASP A 127 -13.75 6.34 -8.82
N GLY A 128 -13.65 6.55 -7.50
CA GLY A 128 -14.00 5.59 -6.44
C GLY A 128 -12.93 4.51 -6.21
N LEU A 129 -11.80 4.60 -6.92
CA LEU A 129 -10.65 3.71 -6.79
C LEU A 129 -9.61 4.23 -5.78
N VAL A 130 -9.65 5.52 -5.45
CA VAL A 130 -8.77 6.13 -4.46
C VAL A 130 -9.25 5.82 -3.05
N GLN A 131 -8.35 5.28 -2.24
CA GLN A 131 -8.66 4.90 -0.86
C GLN A 131 -8.42 6.07 0.11
N LYS A 132 -9.28 6.19 1.13
CA LYS A 132 -9.12 7.20 2.20
C LYS A 132 -7.79 7.05 2.95
N GLN A 133 -7.30 5.83 3.08
CA GLN A 133 -6.03 5.49 3.74
C GLN A 133 -5.04 4.90 2.75
N ALA A 134 -3.74 5.19 2.92
CA ALA A 134 -2.70 4.50 2.16
C ALA A 134 -2.61 3.04 2.62
N ILE A 135 -2.73 2.13 1.67
CA ILE A 135 -2.65 0.68 1.92
C ILE A 135 -1.32 0.18 1.38
N TYR A 136 -0.79 -0.87 1.98
CA TYR A 136 0.37 -1.57 1.45
C TYR A 136 -0.05 -2.91 0.86
N LEU A 137 0.16 -3.11 -0.44
CA LEU A 137 0.01 -4.41 -1.11
C LEU A 137 1.33 -4.77 -1.79
N SER A 138 1.78 -6.01 -1.59
CA SER A 138 2.98 -6.54 -2.22
C SER A 138 2.73 -6.75 -3.71
N LYS A 139 3.77 -6.61 -4.55
CA LYS A 139 3.67 -6.81 -6.01
C LYS A 139 2.96 -8.14 -6.37
N PRO A 140 3.27 -9.30 -5.75
CA PRO A 140 2.56 -10.54 -6.06
C PRO A 140 1.07 -10.51 -5.72
N GLU A 141 0.66 -9.77 -4.68
CA GLU A 141 -0.75 -9.59 -4.33
C GLU A 141 -1.46 -8.73 -5.38
N VAL A 142 -0.81 -7.64 -5.83
CA VAL A 142 -1.33 -6.77 -6.90
C VAL A 142 -1.44 -7.53 -8.22
N ASP A 143 -0.40 -8.28 -8.60
CA ASP A 143 -0.37 -9.06 -9.83
C ASP A 143 -1.40 -10.19 -9.81
N TYR A 144 -1.64 -10.80 -8.65
CA TYR A 144 -2.70 -11.77 -8.50
C TYR A 144 -4.09 -11.12 -8.63
N LEU A 145 -4.32 -9.95 -8.02
CA LEU A 145 -5.57 -9.19 -8.21
C LEU A 145 -5.78 -8.79 -9.67
N LEU A 146 -4.71 -8.44 -10.40
CA LEU A 146 -4.72 -8.16 -11.82
C LEU A 146 -5.12 -9.39 -12.63
N LYS A 147 -4.44 -10.53 -12.44
CA LYS A 147 -4.76 -11.81 -13.12
C LYS A 147 -6.20 -12.24 -12.85
N LEU A 148 -6.65 -12.06 -11.61
CA LEU A 148 -8.00 -12.36 -11.20
C LEU A 148 -9.00 -11.46 -11.92
N ALA A 149 -8.72 -10.17 -12.04
CA ALA A 149 -9.53 -9.19 -12.79
C ALA A 149 -9.60 -9.52 -14.30
N LEU A 150 -8.50 -10.00 -14.88
CA LEU A 150 -8.46 -10.39 -16.30
C LEU A 150 -9.21 -11.69 -16.57
N LYS A 151 -9.07 -12.69 -15.69
CA LYS A 151 -9.88 -13.94 -15.78
C LYS A 151 -11.38 -13.65 -15.74
N MET A 152 -11.82 -12.57 -15.10
CA MET A 152 -13.24 -12.17 -15.10
C MET A 152 -13.77 -11.90 -16.52
N LEU A 153 -12.92 -11.48 -17.45
CA LEU A 153 -13.30 -11.24 -18.85
C LEU A 153 -13.52 -12.54 -19.63
N GLU A 154 -12.84 -13.62 -19.25
CA GLU A 154 -12.86 -14.90 -19.97
C GLU A 154 -14.07 -15.77 -19.58
N VAL A 155 -14.45 -15.75 -18.30
CA VAL A 155 -15.44 -16.68 -17.73
C VAL A 155 -16.88 -16.25 -18.02
N GLU A 156 -17.14 -14.95 -18.22
CA GLU A 156 -18.52 -14.44 -18.26
C GLU A 156 -18.80 -13.66 -19.56
N PRO A 157 -19.32 -14.34 -20.61
CA PRO A 157 -19.68 -13.69 -21.88
C PRO A 157 -20.77 -12.62 -21.73
N GLU A 158 -21.55 -12.66 -20.63
CA GLU A 158 -22.50 -11.59 -20.28
C GLU A 158 -21.80 -10.33 -19.76
N LEU A 159 -20.68 -10.44 -19.04
CA LEU A 159 -19.87 -9.28 -18.66
C LEU A 159 -19.32 -8.61 -19.92
N LYS A 160 -18.85 -9.40 -20.89
CA LYS A 160 -18.41 -8.92 -22.22
C LYS A 160 -19.51 -8.15 -22.96
N LYS A 161 -20.78 -8.56 -22.77
CA LYS A 161 -21.99 -7.91 -23.30
C LYS A 161 -22.35 -6.62 -22.55
N ILE A 162 -22.30 -6.63 -21.22
CA ILE A 162 -22.51 -5.45 -20.35
C ILE A 162 -21.42 -4.40 -20.61
N LEU A 163 -20.18 -4.83 -20.84
CA LEU A 163 -19.01 -4.02 -21.14
C LEU A 163 -18.98 -3.47 -22.58
N SER A 164 -19.78 -4.04 -23.50
CA SER A 164 -19.94 -3.53 -24.88
C SER A 164 -21.07 -2.50 -25.04
N LEU A 165 -21.84 -2.27 -23.97
CA LEU A 165 -22.88 -1.24 -23.93
C LEU A 165 -22.26 0.02 -23.32
N SER A 166 -21.77 0.90 -24.20
CA SER A 166 -21.17 2.20 -23.95
C SER A 166 -22.19 3.24 -23.44
N GLU A 167 -22.83 2.96 -22.31
CA GLU A 167 -23.54 3.98 -21.53
C GLU A 167 -23.15 3.86 -20.06
N PRO A 168 -23.02 5.00 -19.33
CA PRO A 168 -22.75 5.00 -17.90
C PRO A 168 -23.96 4.39 -17.18
N VAL A 169 -23.92 3.09 -16.94
CA VAL A 169 -25.04 2.34 -16.38
C VAL A 169 -25.34 2.86 -14.98
N LYS A 170 -26.40 3.66 -14.88
CA LYS A 170 -27.08 3.97 -13.61
C LYS A 170 -27.33 2.64 -12.91
N GLN A 171 -26.81 2.53 -11.69
CA GLN A 171 -26.85 1.33 -10.83
C GLN A 171 -28.23 0.65 -10.84
N SER A 172 -28.44 -0.33 -11.71
CA SER A 172 -29.64 -1.15 -11.71
C SER A 172 -29.46 -2.32 -10.74
N ASP A 173 -30.54 -2.76 -10.09
CA ASP A 173 -30.52 -3.83 -9.09
C ASP A 173 -30.10 -5.21 -9.66
N LYS A 174 -30.03 -5.34 -10.99
CA LYS A 174 -29.52 -6.52 -11.69
C LYS A 174 -28.00 -6.66 -11.57
N LEU A 175 -27.26 -5.55 -11.72
CA LEU A 175 -25.81 -5.48 -11.54
C LEU A 175 -25.38 -5.80 -10.09
N LYS A 176 -26.24 -5.51 -9.09
CA LYS A 176 -25.99 -5.88 -7.68
C LYS A 176 -26.13 -7.39 -7.44
N LYS A 177 -27.03 -8.08 -8.14
CA LYS A 177 -27.21 -9.54 -8.04
C LYS A 177 -26.05 -10.29 -8.71
N GLU A 178 -25.65 -9.87 -9.90
CA GLU A 178 -24.51 -10.44 -10.63
C GLU A 178 -23.19 -10.16 -9.89
N LYS A 179 -22.98 -8.94 -9.35
CA LYS A 179 -21.87 -8.63 -8.44
C LYS A 179 -21.82 -9.55 -7.20
N ASN A 180 -22.97 -9.96 -6.66
CA ASN A 180 -23.01 -10.84 -5.49
C ASN A 180 -22.77 -12.32 -5.86
N ALA A 181 -23.27 -12.79 -7.00
CA ALA A 181 -22.98 -14.14 -7.50
C ALA A 181 -21.50 -14.30 -7.87
N PHE A 182 -20.93 -13.27 -8.49
CA PHE A 182 -19.52 -13.18 -8.84
C PHE A 182 -18.61 -13.11 -7.62
N ARG A 183 -18.99 -12.32 -6.61
CA ARG A 183 -18.34 -12.28 -5.31
C ARG A 183 -18.37 -13.66 -4.63
N ASN A 184 -19.45 -14.43 -4.79
CA ASN A 184 -19.55 -15.79 -4.23
C ASN A 184 -18.65 -16.80 -4.97
N ALA A 185 -18.51 -16.69 -6.30
CA ALA A 185 -17.61 -17.53 -7.09
C ALA A 185 -16.13 -17.28 -6.71
N LEU A 186 -15.74 -16.02 -6.52
CA LEU A 186 -14.38 -15.64 -6.13
C LEU A 186 -14.06 -15.84 -4.65
N THR A 187 -15.04 -15.78 -3.75
CA THR A 187 -14.80 -16.09 -2.32
C THR A 187 -14.37 -17.54 -2.08
N THR A 188 -14.49 -18.41 -3.08
CA THR A 188 -14.07 -19.82 -3.00
C THR A 188 -12.60 -20.02 -3.46
N ASP A 189 -11.91 -18.98 -3.92
CA ASP A 189 -10.49 -19.09 -4.28
C ASP A 189 -9.62 -19.15 -3.02
N GLU A 190 -9.04 -20.32 -2.77
CA GLU A 190 -8.14 -20.58 -1.65
C GLU A 190 -6.98 -19.56 -1.57
N ASN A 191 -6.55 -19.00 -2.71
CA ASN A 191 -5.48 -18.01 -2.74
C ASN A 191 -5.92 -16.64 -2.19
N LEU A 192 -7.19 -16.25 -2.39
CA LEU A 192 -7.73 -15.03 -1.79
C LEU A 192 -7.83 -15.16 -0.27
N GLU A 193 -8.22 -16.33 0.23
CA GLU A 193 -8.18 -16.59 1.67
C GLU A 193 -6.75 -16.63 2.22
N ALA A 194 -5.81 -17.24 1.48
CA ALA A 194 -4.41 -17.30 1.87
C ALA A 194 -3.79 -15.89 1.98
N MET A 195 -4.08 -14.99 1.03
CA MET A 195 -3.63 -13.59 1.08
C MET A 195 -4.18 -12.81 2.29
N ARG A 196 -5.34 -13.21 2.84
CA ARG A 196 -5.87 -12.61 4.08
C ARG A 196 -5.14 -13.11 5.32
N LYS A 197 -4.64 -14.34 5.30
CA LYS A 197 -3.95 -14.95 6.44
C LYS A 197 -2.47 -14.63 6.47
N SER A 198 -1.84 -14.47 5.30
CA SER A 198 -0.41 -14.24 5.16
C SER A 198 -0.11 -13.21 4.09
N ALA A 199 0.75 -12.26 4.44
CA ALA A 199 1.37 -11.39 3.46
C ALA A 199 2.38 -12.16 2.59
N ARG A 200 2.61 -11.68 1.36
CA ARG A 200 3.55 -12.31 0.41
C ARG A 200 4.79 -11.48 0.06
N GLY A 201 4.92 -10.25 0.57
CA GLY A 201 6.10 -9.41 0.34
C GLY A 201 6.94 -9.22 1.60
N LEU A 202 8.25 -8.98 1.40
CA LEU A 202 9.20 -8.92 2.51
C LEU A 202 8.81 -7.84 3.54
N THR A 203 8.48 -6.63 3.09
CA THR A 203 8.10 -5.53 3.99
C THR A 203 6.86 -5.85 4.83
N SER A 204 5.83 -6.45 4.23
CA SER A 204 4.60 -6.79 4.95
C SER A 204 4.79 -7.97 5.89
N VAL A 205 5.68 -8.91 5.55
CA VAL A 205 6.07 -10.03 6.42
C VAL A 205 6.91 -9.53 7.61
N LEU A 206 7.83 -8.58 7.41
CA LEU A 206 8.69 -8.09 8.49
C LEU A 206 8.00 -7.04 9.37
N PHE A 207 7.34 -6.06 8.76
CA PHE A 207 6.81 -4.87 9.45
C PHE A 207 5.29 -4.86 9.57
N GLY A 208 4.62 -5.92 9.10
CA GLY A 208 3.18 -6.07 9.18
C GLY A 208 2.40 -5.15 8.23
N ARG A 209 1.07 -5.28 8.30
CA ARG A 209 0.10 -4.47 7.55
C ARG A 209 -1.07 -4.13 8.46
N MET A 210 -1.37 -2.84 8.63
CA MET A 210 -2.55 -2.38 9.37
C MET A 210 -3.61 -1.84 8.40
N VAL A 211 -4.83 -2.38 8.47
CA VAL A 211 -6.00 -1.97 7.67
C VAL A 211 -7.26 -2.07 8.53
N THR A 212 -8.27 -1.22 8.28
CA THR A 212 -9.50 -1.07 9.10
C THR A 212 -10.79 -1.63 8.46
N SER A 213 -10.87 -1.73 7.12
CA SER A 213 -12.11 -2.10 6.39
C SER A 213 -12.03 -3.45 5.63
N ASP A 214 -10.89 -4.11 5.80
CA ASP A 214 -10.37 -5.34 5.19
C ASP A 214 -10.05 -5.28 3.69
N LEU A 215 -8.88 -4.76 3.32
CA LEU A 215 -8.25 -4.84 1.99
C LEU A 215 -7.08 -5.84 2.05
N LEU A 216 -7.52 -7.08 2.20
CA LEU A 216 -6.82 -8.35 2.44
C LEU A 216 -5.92 -8.39 3.68
N ALA A 217 -6.56 -7.96 4.77
CA ALA A 217 -6.36 -8.23 6.18
C ALA A 217 -5.03 -7.86 6.84
N ARG A 218 -5.12 -7.77 8.17
CA ARG A 218 -4.06 -7.34 9.08
C ARG A 218 -3.02 -8.44 9.19
N VAL A 219 -1.76 -8.05 9.07
CA VAL A 219 -0.60 -8.92 9.28
C VAL A 219 0.18 -8.36 10.45
N ASP A 220 0.39 -9.18 11.48
CA ASP A 220 1.17 -8.78 12.64
C ASP A 220 2.66 -8.76 12.30
N ALA A 221 3.37 -7.77 12.84
CA ALA A 221 4.79 -7.57 12.58
C ALA A 221 5.65 -8.43 13.53
N PRO A 222 6.47 -9.37 13.03
CA PRO A 222 7.44 -10.08 13.83
C PRO A 222 8.67 -9.22 14.15
N VAL A 223 9.00 -8.20 13.33
CA VAL A 223 10.16 -7.33 13.55
C VAL A 223 9.75 -6.06 14.28
N HIS A 224 10.26 -5.90 15.50
CA HIS A 224 10.03 -4.72 16.31
C HIS A 224 11.26 -3.81 16.23
N VAL A 225 11.04 -2.56 15.82
CA VAL A 225 12.11 -1.59 15.57
C VAL A 225 11.97 -0.44 16.55
N ALA A 226 12.96 -0.30 17.43
CA ALA A 226 13.04 0.82 18.37
C ALA A 226 13.42 2.12 17.64
N HIS A 227 13.17 3.25 18.29
CA HIS A 227 13.78 4.51 17.87
C HIS A 227 15.29 4.45 18.14
N ALA A 228 16.10 4.90 17.18
CA ALA A 228 17.52 5.14 17.44
C ALA A 228 17.67 6.50 18.13
N PHE A 229 18.59 6.60 19.08
CA PHE A 229 18.90 7.85 19.76
C PHE A 229 20.40 7.94 20.08
N THR A 230 20.90 9.16 20.28
CA THR A 230 22.33 9.39 20.57
C THR A 230 22.73 8.84 21.95
N VAL A 231 23.94 8.31 22.08
CA VAL A 231 24.46 7.83 23.37
C VAL A 231 24.92 8.97 24.29
N GLN A 232 25.24 10.14 23.71
CA GLN A 232 25.47 11.40 24.40
C GLN A 232 24.25 12.34 24.38
N ALA A 233 24.31 13.39 25.20
CA ALA A 233 23.37 14.51 25.14
C ALA A 233 23.37 15.14 23.74
N ALA A 234 22.21 15.63 23.32
CA ALA A 234 22.06 16.29 22.03
C ALA A 234 22.88 17.59 22.01
N ASP A 235 23.78 17.68 21.05
CA ASP A 235 24.48 18.90 20.70
C ASP A 235 24.00 19.30 19.30
N THR A 236 23.37 20.46 19.20
CA THR A 236 22.72 20.93 17.96
C THR A 236 23.19 22.32 17.62
N GLU A 237 23.71 22.48 16.41
CA GLU A 237 24.12 23.76 15.85
C GLU A 237 23.06 24.27 14.85
N MET A 238 22.87 25.59 14.80
CA MET A 238 22.05 26.22 13.75
C MET A 238 22.94 26.61 12.58
N ASP A 239 22.65 26.04 11.42
CA ASP A 239 23.37 26.34 10.17
C ASP A 239 22.74 27.57 9.50
N TYR A 240 23.49 28.68 9.42
CA TYR A 240 23.06 29.92 8.78
C TYR A 240 23.57 29.95 7.34
N PHE A 241 22.64 29.96 6.38
CA PHE A 241 22.95 30.04 4.95
C PHE A 241 22.20 31.19 4.30
N THR A 242 22.80 31.76 3.25
CA THR A 242 22.19 32.79 2.40
C THR A 242 22.06 32.29 0.97
N VAL A 243 21.12 32.86 0.23
CA VAL A 243 21.03 32.69 -1.22
C VAL A 243 21.61 33.96 -1.84
N VAL A 244 22.68 33.82 -2.61
CA VAL A 244 23.30 34.94 -3.34
C VAL A 244 22.54 35.12 -4.64
N ASP A 245 22.19 36.37 -4.97
CA ASP A 245 21.68 36.73 -6.30
C ASP A 245 22.87 36.95 -7.23
N ASP A 246 22.82 36.33 -8.40
CA ASP A 246 23.91 36.30 -9.37
C ASP A 246 23.82 37.46 -10.39
N LEU A 247 22.70 38.20 -10.45
CA LEU A 247 22.49 39.31 -11.40
C LEU A 247 22.89 40.70 -10.86
#